data_AF-A0A1A8K1M3-F1
#
_entry.id   AF-A0A1A8K1M3-F1
#
_cell.length_a   1.000
_cell.length_b   1.000
_cell.length_c   1.000
_cell.angle_alpha   90.00
_cell.angle_beta   90.00
_cell.angle_gamma   90.00
#
_symmetry.space_group_name_H-M   'P 1'
#
loop_
_entity.id
_entity.type
_entity.pdbx_description
1 polymer ?
#
loop_
_entity_poly.entity_id
_entity_poly.type
_entity_poly.pdbx_seq_one_letter_code
_entity_poly.pdbx_strand_id
1 'polypeptide(L)'
;ANVSELRSLYEEFMTGEFDEKTYSDTLFRLNGTAGLWWRCVLVPGSPRWYKEPDVKLTLECRNFTLPEQFTPKYKEPGNHNSGEDMLRTYLWRCQFLLPLVSLGLVALAGLTGFFACLCRSLTPTLFIGVLHLLAGLCTLATVCCYLAGMDLLHRVSMLPDKVDGSLGG
;
A
#
# COMPACT_ATOMS: atom_id res chain seq x y z
N ALA A 1 -13.14 13.62 16.90
CA ALA A 1 -14.22 13.02 16.10
C ALA A 1 -15.29 12.47 17.04
N ASN A 2 -16.57 12.52 16.63
CA ASN A 2 -17.65 11.92 17.41
C ASN A 2 -17.61 10.39 17.26
N VAL A 3 -17.96 9.65 18.32
CA VAL A 3 -18.03 8.19 18.37
C VAL A 3 -18.84 7.60 17.19
N SER A 4 -19.97 8.23 16.89
CA SER A 4 -20.86 7.82 15.80
C SER A 4 -20.24 8.01 14.42
N GLU A 5 -19.43 9.04 14.23
CA GLU A 5 -18.77 9.39 12.97
C GLU A 5 -17.62 8.41 12.65
N LEU A 6 -16.88 7.99 13.67
CA LEU A 6 -15.84 6.95 13.52
C LEU A 6 -16.46 5.60 13.15
N ARG A 7 -17.64 5.29 13.69
CA ARG A 7 -18.38 4.07 13.38
C ARG A 7 -18.89 4.07 11.93
N SER A 8 -19.42 5.17 11.44
CA SER A 8 -19.87 5.25 10.04
C SER A 8 -18.71 5.09 9.06
N LEU A 9 -17.55 5.70 9.35
CA LEU A 9 -16.33 5.53 8.54
C LEU A 9 -15.86 4.07 8.51
N TYR A 10 -15.89 3.38 9.65
CA TYR A 10 -15.57 1.95 9.72
C TYR A 10 -16.54 1.11 8.88
N GLU A 11 -17.85 1.33 9.02
CA GLU A 11 -18.86 0.58 8.27
C GLU A 11 -18.72 0.81 6.75
N GLU A 12 -18.44 2.05 6.33
CA GLU A 12 -18.16 2.39 4.93
C GLU A 12 -16.86 1.76 4.41
N PHE A 13 -15.80 1.74 5.20
CA PHE A 13 -14.54 1.06 4.84
C PHE A 13 -14.72 -0.46 4.69
N MET A 14 -15.56 -1.06 5.54
CA MET A 14 -15.81 -2.48 5.52
C MET A 14 -16.82 -2.88 4.43
N THR A 15 -17.87 -2.11 4.16
CA THR A 15 -18.98 -2.56 3.30
C THR A 15 -19.20 -1.69 2.07
N GLY A 16 -18.63 -0.50 2.04
CA GLY A 16 -18.74 0.44 0.94
C GLY A 16 -17.92 0.03 -0.29
N GLU A 17 -18.15 0.79 -1.36
CA GLU A 17 -17.39 0.64 -2.59
C GLU A 17 -15.94 1.11 -2.43
N PHE A 18 -15.07 0.61 -3.30
CA PHE A 18 -13.69 1.03 -3.31
C PHE A 18 -13.58 2.46 -3.86
N ASP A 19 -13.45 3.43 -2.96
CA ASP A 19 -13.17 4.83 -3.29
C ASP A 19 -11.93 5.36 -2.56
N GLU A 20 -11.07 6.07 -3.29
CA GLU A 20 -9.79 6.57 -2.76
C GLU A 20 -9.98 7.53 -1.60
N LYS A 21 -10.97 8.43 -1.68
CA LYS A 21 -11.21 9.42 -0.63
C LYS A 21 -11.72 8.73 0.62
N THR A 22 -12.72 7.88 0.49
CA THR A 22 -13.31 7.16 1.63
C THR A 22 -12.27 6.31 2.36
N TYR A 23 -11.51 5.48 1.66
CA TYR A 23 -10.56 4.60 2.34
C TYR A 23 -9.38 5.37 2.93
N SER A 24 -8.87 6.40 2.24
CA SER A 24 -7.73 7.19 2.74
C SER A 24 -8.10 7.99 3.97
N ASP A 25 -9.26 8.66 3.99
CA ASP A 25 -9.74 9.37 5.18
C ASP A 25 -9.93 8.41 6.36
N THR A 26 -10.46 7.22 6.10
CA THR A 26 -10.62 6.20 7.14
C THR A 26 -9.27 5.73 7.70
N LEU A 27 -8.28 5.49 6.83
CA LEU A 27 -6.92 5.14 7.27
C LEU A 27 -6.31 6.26 8.13
N PHE A 28 -6.44 7.52 7.74
CA PHE A 28 -5.90 8.64 8.53
C PHE A 28 -6.61 8.80 9.87
N ARG A 29 -7.92 8.59 9.93
CA ARG A 29 -8.72 8.81 11.16
C ARG A 29 -8.70 7.64 12.13
N LEU A 30 -8.47 6.42 11.67
CA LEU A 30 -8.46 5.19 12.47
C LEU A 30 -7.07 4.56 12.62
N ASN A 31 -6.00 5.36 12.50
CA ASN A 31 -4.60 4.90 12.57
C ASN A 31 -4.35 3.67 11.70
N GLY A 32 -4.86 3.71 10.49
CA GLY A 32 -4.80 2.61 9.55
C GLY A 32 -3.47 2.53 8.81
N THR A 33 -3.19 1.34 8.30
CA THR A 33 -2.01 1.03 7.50
C THR A 33 -2.44 0.40 6.18
N ALA A 34 -1.70 0.70 5.11
CA ALA A 34 -1.87 0.07 3.81
C ALA A 34 -0.60 -0.70 3.45
N GLY A 35 -0.74 -1.98 3.19
CA GLY A 35 0.28 -2.82 2.59
C GLY A 35 -0.03 -3.12 1.13
N LEU A 36 0.75 -4.03 0.54
CA LEU A 36 0.61 -4.41 -0.87
C LEU A 36 -0.77 -4.98 -1.19
N TRP A 37 -1.31 -5.85 -0.32
CA TRP A 37 -2.54 -6.59 -0.58
C TRP A 37 -3.64 -6.34 0.45
N TRP A 38 -3.34 -5.58 1.50
CA TRP A 38 -4.21 -5.40 2.64
C TRP A 38 -4.22 -3.94 3.06
N ARG A 39 -5.37 -3.46 3.47
CA ARG A 39 -5.54 -2.20 4.18
C ARG A 39 -6.20 -2.51 5.51
N CYS A 40 -5.66 -1.96 6.59
CA CYS A 40 -6.08 -2.27 7.95
C CYS A 40 -6.35 -0.99 8.73
N VAL A 41 -7.29 -1.06 9.67
CA VAL A 41 -7.64 0.04 10.58
C VAL A 41 -7.69 -0.47 12.01
N LEU A 42 -7.38 0.38 12.99
CA LEU A 42 -7.55 0.06 14.40
C LEU A 42 -8.93 0.53 14.87
N VAL A 43 -9.72 -0.41 15.39
CA VAL A 43 -11.06 -0.12 15.93
C VAL A 43 -11.27 -0.76 17.30
N PRO A 44 -12.17 -0.22 18.15
CA PRO A 44 -12.57 -0.87 19.39
C PRO A 44 -13.21 -2.25 19.15
N GLY A 45 -12.71 -3.31 19.80
CA GLY A 45 -13.20 -4.67 19.62
C GLY A 45 -14.60 -4.96 20.18
N SER A 46 -15.22 -4.03 20.91
CA SER A 46 -16.59 -4.19 21.45
C SER A 46 -17.53 -3.09 20.95
N PRO A 47 -18.78 -3.42 20.55
CA PRO A 47 -19.79 -2.43 20.13
C PRO A 47 -20.29 -1.55 21.29
N ARG A 48 -19.82 -1.77 22.52
CA ARG A 48 -20.16 -1.01 23.75
C ARG A 48 -18.95 -0.35 24.40
N TRP A 49 -17.94 -0.03 23.60
CA TRP A 49 -16.66 0.53 24.03
C TRP A 49 -16.74 1.80 24.91
N TYR A 50 -17.89 2.47 25.00
CA TYR A 50 -18.13 3.60 25.91
C TYR A 50 -18.23 3.21 27.41
N LYS A 51 -18.18 1.90 27.75
CA LYS A 51 -18.35 1.40 29.11
C LYS A 51 -17.12 0.70 29.73
N GLU A 52 -16.04 0.52 28.99
CA GLU A 52 -14.89 -0.28 29.45
C GLU A 52 -13.63 0.60 29.59
N PRO A 53 -12.95 0.58 30.77
CA PRO A 53 -11.77 1.40 31.01
C PRO A 53 -10.53 0.95 30.21
N ASP A 54 -10.53 -0.28 29.70
CA ASP A 54 -9.50 -0.84 28.81
C ASP A 54 -10.15 -1.27 27.48
N VAL A 55 -10.29 -0.32 26.55
CA VAL A 55 -10.80 -0.60 25.22
C VAL A 55 -9.72 -1.33 24.42
N LYS A 56 -9.84 -2.65 24.31
CA LYS A 56 -8.96 -3.46 23.45
C LYS A 56 -9.18 -3.07 21.99
N LEU A 57 -8.18 -2.42 21.39
CA LEU A 57 -8.15 -2.13 19.96
C LEU A 57 -7.86 -3.42 19.18
N THR A 58 -8.59 -3.63 18.09
CA THR A 58 -8.44 -4.74 17.17
C THR A 58 -8.12 -4.21 15.78
N LEU A 59 -7.18 -4.87 15.10
CA LEU A 59 -6.84 -4.61 13.70
C LEU A 59 -7.85 -5.32 12.79
N GLU A 60 -8.59 -4.54 12.02
CA GLU A 60 -9.53 -5.04 11.02
C GLU A 60 -8.99 -4.74 9.63
N CYS A 61 -8.86 -5.78 8.79
CA CYS A 61 -8.20 -5.70 7.50
C CYS A 61 -9.12 -6.09 6.34
N ARG A 62 -8.99 -5.38 5.23
CA ARG A 62 -9.61 -5.66 3.93
C ARG A 62 -8.53 -5.92 2.91
N ASN A 63 -8.76 -6.90 2.04
CA ASN A 63 -7.87 -7.17 0.93
C ASN A 63 -8.16 -6.22 -0.24
N PHE A 64 -7.10 -5.83 -0.95
CA PHE A 64 -7.24 -5.20 -2.25
C PHE A 64 -7.50 -6.27 -3.30
N THR A 65 -8.44 -6.01 -4.20
CA THR A 65 -8.65 -6.83 -5.40
C THR A 65 -7.66 -6.45 -6.49
N LEU A 66 -7.44 -7.34 -7.47
CA LEU A 66 -6.51 -7.06 -8.57
C LEU A 66 -6.91 -5.80 -9.37
N PRO A 67 -8.20 -5.58 -9.74
CA PRO A 67 -8.59 -4.33 -10.40
C PRO A 67 -8.29 -3.07 -9.59
N GLU A 68 -8.44 -3.12 -8.26
CA GLU A 68 -8.16 -2.00 -7.35
C GLU A 68 -6.67 -1.62 -7.32
N GLN A 69 -5.77 -2.58 -7.53
CA GLN A 69 -4.33 -2.29 -7.66
C GLN A 69 -4.01 -1.44 -8.88
N PHE A 70 -4.86 -1.46 -9.90
CA PHE A 70 -4.65 -0.75 -11.16
C PHE A 70 -5.60 0.44 -11.37
N THR A 71 -6.45 0.75 -10.39
CA THR A 71 -7.34 1.91 -10.47
C THR A 71 -6.56 3.20 -10.68
N PRO A 72 -7.03 4.07 -11.59
CA PRO A 72 -6.44 5.39 -11.76
C PRO A 72 -6.59 6.22 -10.49
N LYS A 73 -5.68 7.18 -10.31
CA LYS A 73 -5.70 8.15 -9.22
C LYS A 73 -6.04 9.51 -9.80
N TYR A 74 -6.84 10.30 -9.09
CA TYR A 74 -7.43 11.54 -9.62
C TYR A 74 -6.88 12.79 -8.95
N LYS A 75 -6.84 13.95 -9.62
CA LYS A 75 -6.29 15.19 -9.01
C LYS A 75 -6.92 15.51 -7.67
N GLU A 76 -8.23 15.29 -7.54
CA GLU A 76 -8.94 15.24 -6.27
C GLU A 76 -9.24 13.78 -5.93
N PRO A 77 -8.79 13.25 -4.77
CA PRO A 77 -9.02 11.85 -4.38
C PRO A 77 -10.51 11.48 -4.48
N GLY A 78 -10.80 10.35 -5.13
CA GLY A 78 -12.15 9.83 -5.37
C GLY A 78 -12.99 10.58 -6.41
N ASN A 79 -12.58 11.77 -6.86
CA ASN A 79 -13.34 12.55 -7.82
C ASN A 79 -12.90 12.31 -9.26
N HIS A 80 -13.61 11.43 -9.96
CA HIS A 80 -13.40 11.06 -11.36
C HIS A 80 -13.48 12.26 -12.33
N ASN A 81 -14.19 13.33 -11.95
CA ASN A 81 -14.35 14.54 -12.78
C ASN A 81 -13.14 15.48 -12.73
N SER A 82 -12.26 15.33 -11.72
CA SER A 82 -11.08 16.18 -11.57
C SER A 82 -9.96 15.88 -12.59
N GLY A 83 -10.11 14.78 -13.33
CA GLY A 83 -9.12 14.27 -14.26
C GLY A 83 -8.05 13.42 -13.58
N GLU A 84 -7.46 12.51 -14.34
CA GLU A 84 -6.44 11.59 -13.83
C GLU A 84 -5.14 12.33 -13.47
N ASP A 85 -4.59 11.98 -12.32
CA ASP A 85 -3.23 12.31 -11.90
C ASP A 85 -2.29 11.17 -12.32
N MET A 86 -1.72 11.33 -13.52
CA MET A 86 -0.84 10.32 -14.12
C MET A 86 0.34 9.96 -13.20
N LEU A 87 0.92 10.93 -12.50
CA LEU A 87 2.05 10.68 -11.62
C LEU A 87 1.62 9.80 -10.44
N ARG A 88 0.52 10.14 -9.77
CA ARG A 88 0.00 9.34 -8.65
C ARG A 88 -0.46 7.95 -9.13
N THR A 89 -1.06 7.84 -10.32
CA THR A 89 -1.42 6.54 -10.91
C THR A 89 -0.18 5.66 -11.12
N TYR A 90 0.89 6.18 -11.73
CA TYR A 90 2.07 5.37 -11.98
C TYR A 90 2.80 5.01 -10.68
N LEU A 91 2.93 5.93 -9.74
CA LEU A 91 3.52 5.65 -8.43
C LEU A 91 2.76 4.53 -7.70
N TRP A 92 1.43 4.57 -7.74
CA TRP A 92 0.57 3.51 -7.18
C TRP A 92 0.82 2.15 -7.86
N ARG A 93 0.77 2.09 -9.19
CA ARG A 93 0.99 0.85 -9.94
C ARG A 93 2.40 0.29 -9.76
N CYS A 94 3.40 1.16 -9.65
CA CYS A 94 4.79 0.76 -9.39
C CYS A 94 4.95 0.08 -8.03
N GLN A 95 4.19 0.47 -7.00
CA GLN A 95 4.20 -0.21 -5.70
C GLN A 95 3.78 -1.67 -5.81
N PHE A 96 2.92 -1.98 -6.78
CA PHE A 96 2.47 -3.34 -7.06
C PHE A 96 3.39 -4.11 -8.00
N LEU A 97 3.80 -3.49 -9.10
CA LEU A 97 4.54 -4.15 -10.19
C LEU A 97 6.01 -4.41 -9.85
N LEU A 98 6.69 -3.45 -9.22
CA LEU A 98 8.13 -3.54 -8.97
C LEU A 98 8.52 -4.71 -8.03
N PRO A 99 7.76 -5.02 -6.96
CA PRO A 99 8.00 -6.22 -6.16
C PRO A 99 7.87 -7.52 -6.97
N LEU A 100 6.89 -7.60 -7.88
CA LEU A 100 6.70 -8.77 -8.74
C LEU A 100 7.85 -8.94 -9.73
N VAL A 101 8.32 -7.82 -10.32
CA VAL A 101 9.51 -7.82 -11.20
C VAL A 101 10.75 -8.25 -10.41
N SER A 102 10.95 -7.73 -9.19
CA SER A 102 12.06 -8.12 -8.32
C SER A 102 12.04 -9.62 -8.01
N LEU A 103 10.87 -10.16 -7.65
CA LEU A 103 10.70 -11.59 -7.40
C LEU A 103 11.03 -12.42 -8.65
N GLY A 104 10.57 -11.99 -9.82
CA GLY A 104 10.90 -12.63 -11.10
C GLY A 104 12.40 -12.65 -11.39
N LEU A 105 13.09 -11.52 -11.16
CA LEU A 105 14.55 -11.41 -11.34
C LEU A 105 15.33 -12.33 -10.40
N VAL A 106 14.93 -12.41 -9.12
CA VAL A 106 15.54 -13.33 -8.15
C VAL A 106 15.31 -14.79 -8.54
N ALA A 107 14.10 -15.13 -8.99
CA ALA A 107 13.79 -16.48 -9.45
C ALA A 107 14.65 -16.87 -10.68
N LEU A 108 14.78 -15.96 -11.65
CA LEU A 108 15.65 -16.15 -12.83
C LEU A 108 17.12 -16.30 -12.43
N ALA A 109 17.60 -15.54 -11.44
CA ALA A 109 18.95 -15.67 -10.92
C ALA A 109 19.18 -17.06 -10.29
N GLY A 110 18.22 -17.52 -9.48
CA GLY A 110 18.25 -18.87 -8.89
C GLY A 110 18.24 -19.98 -9.94
N LEU A 111 17.39 -19.89 -10.96
CA LEU A 111 17.35 -20.85 -12.07
C LEU A 111 18.66 -20.86 -12.85
N THR A 112 19.21 -19.69 -13.15
CA THR A 112 20.51 -19.58 -13.84
C THR A 112 21.62 -20.22 -13.01
N GLY A 113 21.64 -19.97 -11.70
CA GLY A 113 22.62 -20.60 -10.79
C GLY A 113 22.49 -22.12 -10.73
N PHE A 114 21.26 -22.63 -10.74
CA PHE A 114 21.00 -24.07 -10.80
C PHE A 114 21.54 -24.70 -12.09
N PHE A 115 21.23 -24.11 -13.26
CA PHE A 115 21.75 -24.58 -14.54
C PHE A 115 23.27 -24.46 -14.65
N ALA A 116 23.85 -23.38 -14.12
CA ALA A 116 25.29 -23.18 -14.06
C ALA A 116 26.00 -24.31 -13.30
N CYS A 117 25.42 -24.73 -12.17
CA CYS A 117 25.92 -25.82 -11.34
C CYS A 117 25.87 -27.16 -12.08
N LEU A 118 24.74 -27.48 -12.73
CA LEU A 118 24.59 -28.69 -13.55
C LEU A 118 25.60 -28.75 -14.70
N CYS A 119 25.84 -27.62 -15.36
CA CYS A 119 26.76 -27.51 -16.49
C CYS A 119 28.22 -27.24 -16.09
N ARG A 120 28.54 -27.13 -14.78
CA ARG A 120 29.86 -26.78 -14.23
C ARG A 120 30.49 -25.53 -14.87
N SER A 121 29.67 -24.52 -15.18
CA SER A 121 30.12 -23.28 -15.83
C SER A 121 30.19 -22.12 -14.83
N LEU A 122 31.30 -21.37 -14.85
CA LEU A 122 31.55 -20.19 -14.00
C LEU A 122 31.13 -18.86 -14.67
N THR A 123 30.95 -18.86 -15.98
CA THR A 123 30.55 -17.69 -16.78
C THR A 123 29.22 -17.04 -16.36
N PRO A 124 28.18 -17.74 -15.87
CA PRO A 124 26.90 -17.10 -15.52
C PRO A 124 26.94 -16.30 -14.22
N THR A 125 28.04 -16.31 -13.47
CA THR A 125 28.14 -15.62 -12.17
C THR A 125 27.93 -14.10 -12.29
N LEU A 126 28.48 -13.46 -13.34
CA LEU A 126 28.27 -12.03 -13.58
C LEU A 126 26.80 -11.71 -13.90
N PHE A 127 26.14 -12.57 -14.66
CA PHE A 127 24.73 -12.40 -15.00
C PHE A 127 23.82 -12.52 -13.77
N ILE A 128 24.09 -13.48 -12.89
CA ILE A 128 23.40 -13.63 -11.60
C ILE A 128 23.54 -12.35 -10.77
N GLY A 129 24.75 -11.77 -10.71
CA GLY A 129 24.99 -10.51 -10.02
C GLY A 129 24.17 -9.34 -10.58
N VAL A 130 24.09 -9.21 -11.91
CA VAL A 130 23.26 -8.18 -12.57
C VAL A 130 21.78 -8.37 -12.25
N LEU A 131 21.27 -9.61 -12.29
CA LEU A 131 19.88 -9.89 -11.95
C LEU A 131 19.54 -9.49 -10.50
N HIS A 132 20.43 -9.79 -9.54
CA HIS A 132 20.24 -9.37 -8.15
C HIS A 132 20.33 -7.86 -7.95
N LEU A 133 21.24 -7.18 -8.66
CA LEU A 133 21.33 -5.72 -8.64
C LEU A 133 20.02 -5.09 -9.13
N LEU A 134 19.51 -5.55 -10.27
CA LEU A 134 18.23 -5.08 -10.82
C LEU A 134 17.07 -5.37 -9.87
N ALA A 135 17.04 -6.55 -9.24
CA ALA A 135 16.02 -6.91 -8.25
C ALA A 135 16.04 -5.95 -7.04
N GLY A 136 17.24 -5.58 -6.56
CA GLY A 136 17.42 -4.60 -5.48
C GLY A 136 17.01 -3.18 -5.89
N LEU A 137 17.27 -2.78 -7.13
CA LEU A 137 16.80 -1.50 -7.67
C LEU A 137 15.27 -1.46 -7.74
N CYS A 138 14.61 -2.55 -8.14
CA CYS A 138 13.16 -2.65 -8.12
C CYS A 138 12.58 -2.50 -6.70
N THR A 139 13.17 -3.16 -5.69
CA THR A 139 12.70 -3.01 -4.30
C THR A 139 12.89 -1.60 -3.77
N LEU A 140 14.05 -0.98 -4.04
CA LEU A 140 14.31 0.40 -3.64
C LEU A 140 13.33 1.36 -4.31
N ALA A 141 13.13 1.22 -5.62
CA ALA A 141 12.18 2.03 -6.37
C ALA A 141 10.75 1.85 -5.85
N THR A 142 10.35 0.65 -5.42
CA THR A 142 9.05 0.40 -4.77
C THR A 142 8.87 1.29 -3.54
N VAL A 143 9.86 1.32 -2.65
CA VAL A 143 9.82 2.14 -1.43
C VAL A 143 9.77 3.62 -1.79
N CYS A 144 10.60 4.08 -2.73
CA CYS A 144 10.55 5.47 -3.20
C CYS A 144 9.19 5.84 -3.80
N CYS A 145 8.57 4.94 -4.58
CA CYS A 145 7.25 5.16 -5.15
C CYS A 145 6.16 5.23 -4.08
N TYR A 146 6.26 4.41 -3.02
CA TYR A 146 5.37 4.47 -1.87
C TYR A 146 5.49 5.82 -1.14
N LEU A 147 6.71 6.23 -0.79
CA LEU A 147 6.98 7.48 -0.08
C LEU A 147 6.51 8.70 -0.89
N ALA A 148 6.86 8.76 -2.17
CA ALA A 148 6.43 9.85 -3.04
C ALA A 148 4.91 9.88 -3.25
N GLY A 149 4.27 8.70 -3.38
CA GLY A 149 2.83 8.58 -3.50
C GLY A 149 2.10 9.07 -2.25
N MET A 150 2.62 8.75 -1.06
CA MET A 150 2.07 9.21 0.22
C MET A 150 2.27 10.70 0.43
N ASP A 151 3.44 11.27 0.15
CA ASP A 151 3.67 12.73 0.21
C ASP A 151 2.71 13.49 -0.70
N LEU A 152 2.50 13.00 -1.93
CA LEU A 152 1.54 13.60 -2.86
C LEU A 152 0.10 13.49 -2.35
N LEU A 153 -0.30 12.33 -1.82
CA LEU A 153 -1.64 12.16 -1.26
C LEU A 153 -1.86 13.11 -0.09
N HIS A 154 -0.90 13.20 0.84
CA HIS A 154 -0.96 14.09 2.00
C HIS A 154 -1.16 15.55 1.63
N ARG A 155 -0.49 16.03 0.58
CA ARG A 155 -0.63 17.43 0.11
C ARG A 155 -2.00 17.75 -0.44
N VAL A 156 -2.69 16.76 -0.99
CA VAL A 156 -3.98 16.93 -1.67
C VAL A 156 -5.15 16.62 -0.73
N SER A 157 -4.97 15.73 0.24
CA SER A 157 -5.93 15.51 1.30
C SER A 157 -5.90 16.67 2.30
N MET A 158 -7.05 17.26 2.60
CA MET A 158 -7.21 18.14 3.77
C MET A 158 -7.14 17.27 5.03
N LEU A 159 -5.94 17.02 5.56
CA LEU A 159 -5.83 16.29 6.83
C LEU A 159 -6.41 17.14 7.96
N PRO A 160 -7.21 16.56 8.88
CA PRO A 160 -7.65 17.26 10.08
C PRO A 160 -6.43 17.66 10.93
N ASP A 161 -6.49 18.83 11.59
CA ASP A 161 -5.39 19.56 12.26
C ASP A 161 -4.63 18.82 13.40
N LYS A 162 -4.74 17.50 13.53
CA LYS A 162 -4.10 16.71 14.61
C LYS A 162 -3.64 15.30 14.20
N VAL A 163 -3.52 15.00 12.91
CA VAL A 163 -3.05 13.68 12.44
C VAL A 163 -1.65 13.85 11.84
N ASP A 164 -0.63 13.39 12.57
CA ASP A 164 0.73 13.30 12.05
C ASP A 164 0.77 12.16 11.03
N GLY A 165 1.02 12.49 9.76
CA GLY A 165 1.28 11.55 8.67
C GLY A 165 2.62 10.82 8.83
N SER A 166 2.85 10.22 10.00
CA SER A 166 4.07 9.52 10.30
C SER A 166 4.13 8.21 9.52
N LEU A 167 5.18 8.07 8.71
CA LEU A 167 5.54 6.86 8.01
C LEU A 167 6.07 5.82 9.00
N GLY A 168 5.15 5.06 9.60
CA GLY A 168 5.44 3.77 10.25
C GLY A 168 5.65 3.81 11.76
N GLY A 169 5.13 2.75 12.38
CA GLY A 169 5.57 2.16 13.65
C GLY A 169 5.76 0.67 13.43
#